data_AF-A0A7L0XBB8-F1
#
_entry.id   AF-A0A7L0XBB8-F1
#
_cell.length_a   1.000
_cell.length_b   1.000
_cell.length_c   1.000
_cell.angle_alpha   90.00
_cell.angle_beta   90.00
_cell.angle_gamma   90.00
#
_symmetry.space_group_name_H-M   'P 1'
#
loop_
_entity.id
_entity.type
_entity.pdbx_description
1 polymer ?
#
loop_
_entity_poly.entity_id
_entity_poly.type
_entity_poly.pdbx_seq_one_letter_code
_entity_poly.pdbx_strand_id
1 'polypeptide(L)'
;MNEVFHSNIQEGIRHYYDDLDFKNILDFVQQKFSCCGGDEYRDWGVNQYHSCNSTGPLACGVPYTCCIRKAPGEVVNTLCGYRTLDKERLELLSIIHVRGCIHAVGLWLKDNFEATLGIVCSLLLPQVVGLVMAWLYWQKLNEIYSKLDTVDFRLLELRDFSFGAVDLSGAGWCWCLPREGGYIPVNPDDEEEEQEEQEEG
;
A
#
# COMPACT_ATOMS: atom_id res chain seq x y z
N MET A 1 2.05 -7.46 24.29
CA MET A 1 1.93 -7.65 22.82
C MET A 1 1.03 -8.84 22.47
N ASN A 2 1.07 -9.93 23.25
CA ASN A 2 0.24 -11.11 22.98
C ASN A 2 -1.27 -10.86 23.21
N GLU A 3 -1.68 -10.20 24.30
CA GLU A 3 -3.11 -10.09 24.65
C GLU A 3 -3.97 -9.40 23.59
N VAL A 4 -3.46 -8.32 22.97
CA VAL A 4 -4.16 -7.61 21.89
C VAL A 4 -4.36 -8.52 20.67
N PHE A 5 -3.37 -9.37 20.36
CA PHE A 5 -3.47 -10.31 19.26
C PHE A 5 -4.47 -11.43 19.57
N HIS A 6 -4.47 -11.94 20.80
CA HIS A 6 -5.44 -12.94 21.26
C HIS A 6 -6.87 -12.41 21.19
N SER A 7 -7.13 -11.19 21.68
CA SER A 7 -8.48 -10.61 21.63
C SER A 7 -8.99 -10.42 20.19
N ASN A 8 -8.12 -9.98 19.28
CA ASN A 8 -8.48 -9.79 17.88
C ASN A 8 -8.82 -11.12 17.18
N ILE A 9 -8.06 -12.19 17.46
CA ILE A 9 -8.35 -13.52 16.91
C ILE A 9 -9.64 -14.08 17.50
N GLN A 10 -9.87 -13.89 18.80
CA GLN A 10 -11.10 -14.33 19.45
C GLN A 10 -12.33 -13.63 18.86
N GLU A 11 -12.23 -12.33 18.58
CA GLU A 11 -13.29 -11.59 17.88
C GLU A 11 -13.48 -12.07 16.44
N GLY A 12 -12.38 -12.37 15.73
CA GLY A 12 -12.47 -12.99 14.40
C GLY A 12 -13.18 -14.35 14.43
N ILE A 13 -12.91 -15.20 15.43
CA ILE A 13 -13.58 -16.49 15.60
C ILE A 13 -15.07 -16.31 15.89
N ARG A 14 -15.46 -15.26 16.63
CA ARG A 14 -16.86 -14.90 16.87
C ARG A 14 -17.61 -14.63 15.57
N HIS A 15 -16.98 -13.93 14.62
CA HIS A 15 -17.52 -13.57 13.31
C HIS A 15 -17.09 -14.50 12.17
N TYR A 16 -16.64 -15.72 12.50
CA TYR A 16 -16.08 -16.66 11.52
C TYR A 16 -17.02 -17.00 10.34
N TYR A 17 -18.34 -16.97 10.54
CA TYR A 17 -19.30 -17.20 9.45
C TYR A 17 -19.77 -15.92 8.75
N ASP A 18 -19.53 -14.76 9.36
CA ASP A 18 -19.91 -13.46 8.83
C ASP A 18 -18.81 -12.91 7.91
N ASP A 19 -17.54 -13.15 8.26
CA ASP A 19 -16.36 -12.70 7.53
C ASP A 19 -15.74 -13.83 6.69
N LEU A 20 -16.05 -13.86 5.40
CA LEU A 20 -15.54 -14.89 4.48
C LEU A 20 -14.01 -14.86 4.33
N ASP A 21 -13.40 -13.68 4.39
CA ASP A 21 -11.94 -13.54 4.30
C ASP A 21 -11.24 -14.14 5.53
N PHE A 22 -11.75 -13.83 6.73
CA PHE A 22 -11.24 -14.41 7.96
C PHE A 22 -11.40 -15.93 7.95
N LYS A 23 -12.57 -16.42 7.52
CA LYS A 23 -12.82 -17.85 7.35
C LYS A 23 -11.79 -18.52 6.45
N ASN A 24 -11.55 -17.98 5.26
CA ASN A 24 -10.61 -18.56 4.31
C ASN A 24 -9.19 -18.60 4.86
N ILE A 25 -8.75 -17.52 5.51
CA ILE A 25 -7.41 -17.44 6.11
C ILE A 25 -7.28 -18.44 7.26
N LEU A 26 -8.24 -18.47 8.18
CA LEU A 26 -8.20 -19.38 9.32
C LEU A 26 -8.25 -20.84 8.87
N ASP A 27 -9.12 -21.17 7.90
CA ASP A 27 -9.23 -22.52 7.32
C ASP A 27 -7.91 -22.94 6.66
N PHE A 28 -7.26 -22.05 5.93
CA PHE A 28 -5.94 -22.30 5.35
C PHE A 28 -4.88 -22.55 6.43
N VAL A 29 -4.81 -21.69 7.44
CA VAL A 29 -3.84 -21.80 8.54
C VAL A 29 -4.04 -23.12 9.29
N GLN A 30 -5.27 -23.47 9.65
CA GLN A 30 -5.58 -24.72 10.37
C GLN A 30 -5.17 -25.95 9.57
N GLN A 31 -5.47 -25.99 8.27
CA GLN A 31 -5.10 -27.11 7.41
C GLN A 31 -3.59 -27.16 7.14
N LYS A 32 -2.94 -26.01 6.93
CA LYS A 32 -1.52 -25.93 6.58
C LYS A 32 -0.62 -26.26 7.77
N PHE A 33 -0.98 -25.78 8.96
CA PHE A 33 -0.19 -25.92 10.19
C PHE A 33 -0.71 -26.99 11.14
N SER A 34 -1.78 -27.73 10.77
CA SER A 34 -2.32 -28.83 11.57
C SER A 34 -2.62 -28.39 13.01
N CYS A 35 -3.37 -27.29 13.13
CA CYS A 35 -3.72 -26.61 14.38
C CYS A 35 -5.22 -26.31 14.43
N CYS A 36 -5.75 -25.91 15.59
CA CYS A 36 -7.15 -25.52 15.75
C CYS A 36 -7.32 -24.35 16.71
N GLY A 37 -8.25 -23.45 16.37
CA GLY A 37 -8.54 -22.26 17.16
C GLY A 37 -7.44 -21.20 17.06
N GLY A 38 -7.40 -20.29 18.02
CA GLY A 38 -6.34 -19.29 18.15
C GLY A 38 -5.21 -19.82 19.03
N ASP A 39 -5.47 -19.89 20.32
CA ASP A 39 -4.57 -20.41 21.34
C ASP A 39 -4.91 -21.87 21.70
N GLU A 40 -6.20 -22.21 21.71
CA GLU A 40 -6.67 -23.58 21.91
C GLU A 40 -7.95 -23.90 21.12
N TYR A 41 -8.23 -25.18 20.92
CA TYR A 41 -9.47 -25.65 20.30
C TYR A 41 -10.75 -25.19 21.02
N ARG A 42 -10.66 -24.79 22.30
CA ARG A 42 -11.78 -24.28 23.10
C ARG A 42 -12.20 -22.87 22.72
N ASP A 43 -11.38 -22.12 21.99
CA ASP A 43 -11.70 -20.77 21.52
C ASP A 43 -12.97 -20.72 20.68
N TRP A 44 -13.31 -21.84 20.03
CA TRP A 44 -14.57 -21.99 19.28
C TRP A 44 -15.84 -21.81 20.13
N GLY A 45 -15.73 -21.88 21.46
CA GLY A 45 -16.86 -21.66 22.38
C GLY A 45 -17.43 -20.24 22.35
N VAL A 46 -16.68 -19.25 21.83
CA VAL A 46 -17.17 -17.87 21.67
C VAL A 46 -18.09 -17.68 20.47
N ASN A 47 -18.02 -18.57 19.48
CA ASN A 47 -18.82 -18.48 18.27
C ASN A 47 -20.23 -18.99 18.53
N GLN A 48 -21.24 -18.25 18.07
CA GLN A 48 -22.66 -18.58 18.32
C GLN A 48 -23.12 -19.92 17.74
N TYR A 49 -22.43 -20.48 16.74
CA TYR A 49 -22.79 -21.78 16.16
C TYR A 49 -22.09 -22.96 16.84
N HIS A 50 -20.93 -22.72 17.44
CA HIS A 50 -20.05 -23.74 18.03
C HIS A 50 -20.09 -23.74 19.56
N SER A 51 -20.65 -22.70 20.17
CA SER A 51 -20.90 -22.65 21.60
C SER A 51 -21.78 -23.82 22.06
N CYS A 52 -21.50 -24.35 23.26
CA CYS A 52 -22.25 -25.48 23.82
C CYS A 52 -23.68 -25.09 24.26
N ASN A 53 -23.97 -23.78 24.37
CA ASN A 53 -25.33 -23.27 24.63
C ASN A 53 -26.21 -23.24 23.37
N SER A 54 -25.63 -23.49 22.21
CA SER A 54 -26.36 -23.44 20.94
C SER A 54 -27.13 -24.75 20.70
N THR A 55 -28.27 -24.67 20.02
CA THR A 55 -29.11 -25.83 19.70
C THR A 55 -28.81 -26.47 18.34
N GLY A 56 -27.85 -25.92 17.59
CA GLY A 56 -27.49 -26.39 16.26
C GLY A 56 -26.71 -27.72 16.26
N PRO A 57 -26.62 -28.40 15.10
CA PRO A 57 -25.85 -29.64 14.97
C PRO A 57 -24.33 -29.44 15.15
N LEU A 58 -23.86 -28.19 15.06
CA LEU A 58 -22.46 -27.79 15.27
C LEU A 58 -22.16 -27.38 16.72
N ALA A 59 -23.18 -27.42 17.59
CA ALA A 59 -23.03 -27.00 18.98
C ALA A 59 -21.99 -27.84 19.72
N CYS A 60 -21.21 -27.16 20.55
CA CYS A 60 -20.11 -27.72 21.31
C CYS A 60 -19.04 -28.42 20.45
N GLY A 61 -18.88 -27.96 19.20
CA GLY A 61 -17.98 -28.55 18.23
C GLY A 61 -16.94 -27.60 17.67
N VAL A 62 -16.08 -28.13 16.82
CA VAL A 62 -15.08 -27.38 16.04
C VAL A 62 -15.34 -27.61 14.54
N PRO A 63 -14.92 -26.71 13.65
CA PRO A 63 -15.05 -26.94 12.22
C PRO A 63 -14.18 -28.11 11.75
N TYR A 64 -14.55 -28.65 10.59
CA TYR A 64 -13.88 -29.80 9.95
C TYR A 64 -12.39 -29.55 9.63
N THR A 65 -11.98 -28.28 9.51
CA THR A 65 -10.59 -27.86 9.27
C THR A 65 -9.67 -28.25 10.43
N CYS A 66 -10.19 -28.37 11.64
CA CYS A 66 -9.44 -28.82 12.81
C CYS A 66 -9.20 -30.33 12.84
N CYS A 67 -9.79 -31.11 11.94
CA CYS A 67 -9.76 -32.56 12.03
C CYS A 67 -8.54 -33.19 11.39
N ILE A 68 -8.08 -34.29 11.99
CA ILE A 68 -6.89 -35.00 11.56
C ILE A 68 -7.21 -35.80 10.29
N ARG A 69 -6.39 -35.62 9.25
CA ARG A 69 -6.42 -36.45 8.04
C ARG A 69 -5.54 -37.67 8.28
N LYS A 70 -6.11 -38.88 8.25
CA LYS A 70 -5.37 -40.12 8.50
C LYS A 70 -4.49 -40.52 7.31
N ALA A 71 -4.96 -40.26 6.08
CA ALA A 71 -4.18 -40.48 4.87
C ALA A 71 -4.28 -39.29 3.87
N PRO A 72 -3.22 -39.01 3.09
CA PRO A 72 -3.28 -38.04 2.01
C PRO A 72 -4.25 -38.51 0.92
N GLY A 73 -5.29 -37.73 0.65
CA GLY A 73 -6.34 -38.05 -0.34
C GLY A 73 -7.60 -38.72 0.22
N GLU A 74 -7.66 -38.97 1.53
CA GLU A 74 -8.86 -39.50 2.19
C GLU A 74 -9.93 -38.41 2.39
N VAL A 75 -11.19 -38.79 2.25
CA VAL A 75 -12.33 -37.92 2.56
C VAL A 75 -12.40 -37.73 4.07
N VAL A 76 -12.14 -36.50 4.53
CA VAL A 76 -12.22 -36.17 5.95
C VAL A 76 -13.66 -36.30 6.42
N ASN A 77 -13.90 -37.04 7.51
CA ASN A 77 -15.19 -37.07 8.16
C ASN A 77 -15.52 -35.67 8.69
N THR A 78 -16.49 -34.97 8.11
CA THR A 78 -16.85 -33.61 8.52
C THR A 78 -17.53 -33.54 9.88
N LEU A 79 -17.97 -34.68 10.45
CA LEU A 79 -18.56 -34.77 11.79
C LEU A 79 -17.52 -35.07 12.89
N CYS A 80 -16.23 -35.15 12.57
CA CYS A 80 -15.13 -35.32 13.52
C CYS A 80 -15.14 -34.32 14.68
N GLY A 81 -15.59 -33.09 14.42
CA GLY A 81 -15.61 -31.99 15.38
C GLY A 81 -16.83 -31.97 16.30
N TYR A 82 -17.74 -32.96 16.23
CA TYR A 82 -18.96 -32.96 17.02
C TYR A 82 -18.70 -33.23 18.52
N ARG A 83 -19.23 -32.37 19.39
CA ARG A 83 -19.08 -32.46 20.86
C ARG A 83 -17.62 -32.65 21.31
N THR A 84 -16.71 -31.92 20.69
CA THR A 84 -15.28 -31.95 21.04
C THR A 84 -14.96 -30.99 22.18
N LEU A 85 -15.71 -29.89 22.35
CA LEU A 85 -15.44 -28.92 23.41
C LEU A 85 -15.68 -29.49 24.82
N ASP A 86 -16.63 -30.41 24.97
CA ASP A 86 -16.97 -31.07 26.24
C ASP A 86 -15.96 -32.14 26.69
N LYS A 87 -15.05 -32.54 25.79
CA LYS A 87 -14.14 -33.66 26.04
C LYS A 87 -12.77 -33.20 26.51
N GLU A 88 -12.07 -34.10 27.18
CA GLU A 88 -10.71 -33.86 27.63
C GLU A 88 -9.70 -33.92 26.48
N ARG A 89 -8.65 -33.12 26.60
CA ARG A 89 -7.62 -32.96 25.57
C ARG A 89 -6.96 -34.29 25.15
N LEU A 90 -6.80 -35.21 26.08
CA LEU A 90 -6.11 -36.49 25.84
C LEU A 90 -6.90 -37.42 24.91
N GLU A 91 -8.23 -37.42 25.04
CA GLU A 91 -9.11 -38.21 24.19
C GLU A 91 -9.17 -37.68 22.75
N LEU A 92 -8.84 -36.40 22.56
CA LEU A 92 -9.00 -35.68 21.29
C LEU A 92 -7.76 -35.69 20.40
N LEU A 93 -6.60 -36.06 20.95
CA LEU A 93 -5.31 -36.05 20.24
C LEU A 93 -5.29 -36.88 18.95
N SER A 94 -6.15 -37.89 18.84
CA SER A 94 -6.25 -38.76 17.65
C SER A 94 -7.39 -38.41 16.70
N ILE A 95 -8.20 -37.38 17.04
CA ILE A 95 -9.40 -36.98 16.30
C ILE A 95 -9.23 -35.57 15.71
N ILE A 96 -8.75 -34.62 16.53
CA ILE A 96 -8.58 -33.22 16.14
C ILE A 96 -7.20 -32.68 16.53
N HIS A 97 -6.78 -31.62 15.86
CA HIS A 97 -5.60 -30.86 16.23
C HIS A 97 -5.88 -29.99 17.46
N VAL A 98 -5.43 -30.41 18.65
CA VAL A 98 -5.67 -29.66 19.90
C VAL A 98 -4.74 -28.46 20.11
N ARG A 99 -3.69 -28.31 19.30
CA ARG A 99 -2.73 -27.20 19.40
C ARG A 99 -3.31 -25.91 18.80
N GLY A 100 -3.10 -24.79 19.48
CA GLY A 100 -3.40 -23.45 18.96
C GLY A 100 -2.58 -23.09 17.74
N CYS A 101 -3.21 -22.36 16.81
CA CYS A 101 -2.58 -21.92 15.58
C CYS A 101 -1.56 -20.79 15.78
N ILE A 102 -1.77 -19.90 16.75
CA ILE A 102 -0.84 -18.80 17.03
C ILE A 102 0.54 -19.38 17.38
N HIS A 103 0.56 -20.36 18.28
CA HIS A 103 1.79 -21.04 18.67
C HIS A 103 2.39 -21.84 17.51
N ALA A 104 1.58 -22.62 16.78
CA ALA A 104 2.06 -23.45 15.67
C ALA A 104 2.70 -22.61 14.53
N VAL A 105 2.06 -21.51 14.15
CA VAL A 105 2.59 -20.57 13.13
C VAL A 105 3.86 -19.90 13.64
N GLY A 106 3.89 -19.45 14.89
CA GLY A 106 5.07 -18.84 15.49
C GLY A 106 6.28 -19.76 15.51
N LEU A 107 6.09 -21.04 15.85
CA LEU A 107 7.16 -22.05 15.77
C LEU A 107 7.61 -22.26 14.32
N TRP A 108 6.66 -22.41 13.39
CA TRP A 108 7.00 -22.62 11.99
C TRP A 108 7.82 -21.46 11.40
N LEU A 109 7.44 -20.21 11.68
CA LEU A 109 8.17 -19.02 11.25
C LEU A 109 9.61 -19.01 11.79
N LYS A 110 9.78 -19.41 13.05
CA LYS A 110 11.09 -19.49 13.70
C LYS A 110 11.96 -20.60 13.08
N ASP A 111 11.37 -21.75 12.82
CA ASP A 111 12.08 -22.91 12.29
C ASP A 111 12.39 -22.78 10.79
N ASN A 112 11.58 -22.03 10.05
CA ASN A 112 11.73 -21.79 8.61
C ASN A 112 12.16 -20.34 8.35
N PHE A 113 13.30 -19.96 8.94
CA PHE A 113 13.82 -18.59 8.80
C PHE A 113 14.11 -18.19 7.34
N GLU A 114 14.60 -19.12 6.51
CA GLU A 114 14.87 -18.85 5.09
C GLU A 114 13.60 -18.48 4.31
N ALA A 115 12.53 -19.27 4.45
CA ALA A 115 11.24 -18.98 3.83
C ALA A 115 10.64 -17.67 4.39
N THR A 116 10.74 -17.46 5.70
CA THR A 116 10.24 -16.25 6.36
C THR A 116 10.97 -15.00 5.85
N LEU A 117 12.29 -15.05 5.75
CA LEU A 117 13.11 -13.97 5.20
C LEU A 117 12.72 -13.68 3.73
N GLY A 118 12.51 -14.73 2.93
CA GLY A 118 12.04 -14.59 1.55
C GLY A 118 10.72 -13.84 1.45
N ILE A 119 9.73 -14.18 2.29
CA ILE A 119 8.42 -13.50 2.33
C ILE A 119 8.59 -12.04 2.73
N VAL A 120 9.35 -11.76 3.80
CA VAL A 120 9.57 -10.40 4.30
C VAL A 120 10.27 -9.53 3.24
N CYS A 121 11.33 -10.04 2.61
CA CYS A 121 12.02 -9.35 1.53
C CYS A 121 11.09 -9.11 0.32
N SER A 122 10.26 -10.09 -0.04
CA SER A 122 9.31 -9.95 -1.15
C SER A 122 8.26 -8.88 -0.89
N LEU A 123 7.89 -8.62 0.37
CA LEU A 123 6.96 -7.55 0.72
C LEU A 123 7.65 -6.19 0.84
N LEU A 124 8.89 -6.16 1.36
CA LEU A 124 9.62 -4.91 1.60
C LEU A 124 10.25 -4.32 0.32
N LEU A 125 10.79 -5.15 -0.58
CA LEU A 125 11.48 -4.66 -1.77
C LEU A 125 10.57 -3.81 -2.68
N PRO A 126 9.33 -4.21 -3.02
CA PRO A 126 8.43 -3.38 -3.81
C PRO A 126 8.06 -2.06 -3.11
N GLN A 127 7.94 -2.06 -1.78
CA GLN A 127 7.66 -0.85 -1.00
C GLN A 127 8.82 0.15 -1.10
N VAL A 128 10.07 -0.31 -0.92
CA VAL A 128 11.26 0.54 -1.04
C VAL A 128 11.40 1.10 -2.46
N VAL A 129 11.21 0.26 -3.47
CA VAL A 129 11.22 0.71 -4.88
C VAL A 129 10.14 1.74 -5.13
N GLY A 130 8.92 1.52 -4.63
CA GLY A 130 7.81 2.47 -4.71
C GLY A 130 8.15 3.82 -4.06
N LEU A 131 8.78 3.82 -2.88
CA LEU A 131 9.22 5.04 -2.21
C LEU A 131 10.32 5.77 -2.99
N VAL A 132 11.29 5.06 -3.56
CA VAL A 132 12.34 5.66 -4.40
C VAL A 132 11.73 6.30 -5.64
N MET A 133 10.82 5.60 -6.31
CA MET A 133 10.13 6.12 -7.50
C MET A 133 9.28 7.35 -7.17
N ALA A 134 8.53 7.32 -6.06
CA ALA A 134 7.76 8.46 -5.59
C ALA A 134 8.65 9.66 -5.27
N TRP A 135 9.82 9.42 -4.66
CA TRP A 135 10.79 10.47 -4.37
C TRP A 135 11.39 11.08 -5.65
N LEU A 136 11.77 10.26 -6.63
CA LEU A 136 12.25 10.74 -7.92
C LEU A 136 11.18 11.56 -8.67
N TYR A 137 9.92 11.11 -8.61
CA TYR A 137 8.80 11.84 -9.18
C TYR A 137 8.59 13.19 -8.49
N TRP A 138 8.68 13.24 -7.16
CA TRP A 138 8.61 14.47 -6.38
C TRP A 138 9.73 15.46 -6.76
N GLN A 139 10.96 14.99 -6.91
CA GLN A 139 12.08 15.83 -7.38
C GLN A 139 11.78 16.44 -8.75
N LYS A 140 11.20 15.66 -9.67
CA LYS A 140 10.83 16.16 -10.99
C LYS A 140 9.68 17.16 -10.96
N LEU A 141 8.69 16.95 -10.09
CA LEU A 141 7.62 17.93 -9.90
C LEU A 141 8.16 19.26 -9.38
N ASN A 142 9.06 19.24 -8.41
CA ASN A 142 9.67 20.47 -7.88
C ASN A 142 10.46 21.22 -8.96
N GLU A 143 11.17 20.50 -9.83
CA GLU A 143 11.89 21.10 -10.95
C GLU A 143 10.94 21.78 -11.96
N ILE A 144 9.80 21.17 -12.25
CA ILE A 144 8.78 21.75 -13.14
C ILE A 144 8.13 22.97 -12.48
N TYR A 145 7.79 22.87 -11.19
CA TYR A 145 7.19 23.97 -10.44
C TYR A 145 8.12 25.20 -10.37
N SER A 146 9.41 25.00 -10.07
CA SER A 146 10.37 26.11 -10.04
C SER A 146 10.52 26.79 -11.40
N LYS A 147 10.46 26.04 -12.51
CA LYS A 147 10.50 26.64 -13.85
C LYS A 147 9.24 27.47 -14.12
N LEU A 148 8.07 26.99 -13.72
CA LEU A 148 6.83 27.75 -13.86
C LEU A 148 6.89 29.06 -13.05
N ASP A 149 7.39 29.01 -11.82
CA ASP A 149 7.55 30.18 -10.95
C ASP A 149 8.53 31.20 -11.56
N THR A 150 9.69 30.75 -12.09
CA THR A 150 10.64 31.65 -12.78
C THR A 150 10.08 32.29 -14.04
N VAL A 151 9.18 31.61 -14.76
CA VAL A 151 8.50 32.18 -15.93
C VAL A 151 7.48 33.23 -15.50
N ASP A 152 6.78 33.02 -14.39
CA ASP A 152 5.84 34.02 -13.83
C ASP A 152 6.58 35.28 -13.36
N PHE A 153 7.74 35.14 -12.72
CA PHE A 153 8.63 36.28 -12.41
C PHE A 153 9.13 36.99 -13.68
N ARG A 154 9.56 36.24 -14.71
CA ARG A 154 10.02 36.83 -15.98
C ARG A 154 8.89 37.51 -16.75
N LEU A 155 7.66 37.00 -16.67
CA LEU A 155 6.46 37.62 -17.22
C LEU A 155 6.13 38.93 -16.48
N LEU A 156 6.28 38.96 -15.16
CA LEU A 156 6.15 40.17 -14.35
C LEU A 156 7.23 41.21 -14.69
N GLU A 157 8.47 40.80 -14.90
CA GLU A 157 9.59 41.67 -15.32
C GLU A 157 9.37 42.26 -16.73
N LEU A 158 8.84 41.48 -17.68
CA LEU A 158 8.43 41.99 -19.00
C LEU A 158 7.23 42.95 -18.92
N ARG A 159 6.36 42.80 -17.91
CA ARG A 159 5.28 43.74 -17.65
C ARG A 159 5.77 45.05 -17.01
N ASP A 160 6.93 45.02 -16.36
CA ASP A 160 7.63 46.20 -15.85
C ASP A 160 8.49 46.91 -16.92
N PHE A 161 8.48 46.42 -18.18
CA PHE A 161 8.99 47.20 -19.31
C PHE A 161 8.11 48.44 -19.50
N SER A 162 8.59 49.57 -18.98
CA SER A 162 7.87 50.83 -18.84
C SER A 162 7.27 51.31 -20.16
N PHE A 163 5.93 51.36 -20.19
CA PHE A 163 5.13 52.01 -21.23
C PHE A 163 5.49 53.51 -21.41
N GLY A 164 6.27 54.10 -20.49
CA GLY A 164 6.80 55.46 -20.59
C GLY A 164 7.92 55.65 -21.63
N ALA A 165 8.51 54.56 -22.15
CA ALA A 165 9.51 54.63 -23.23
C ALA A 165 8.90 54.62 -24.64
N VAL A 166 7.57 54.43 -24.76
CA VAL A 166 6.87 54.44 -26.04
C VAL A 166 6.23 55.81 -26.24
N ASP A 167 6.85 56.66 -27.07
CA ASP A 167 6.31 57.98 -27.40
C ASP A 167 5.08 57.85 -28.32
N LEU A 168 3.89 58.01 -27.75
CA LEU A 168 2.59 57.91 -28.42
C LEU A 168 2.02 59.28 -28.81
N SER A 169 2.82 60.34 -28.82
CA SER A 169 2.39 61.74 -29.04
C SER A 169 1.78 62.04 -30.43
N GLY A 170 1.53 61.03 -31.26
CA GLY A 170 0.89 61.15 -32.57
C GLY A 170 -0.22 60.13 -32.86
N ALA A 171 -0.65 59.32 -31.88
CA ALA A 171 -1.73 58.35 -32.09
C ALA A 171 -3.10 59.04 -32.04
N GLY A 172 -3.84 59.00 -33.15
CA GLY A 172 -5.25 59.39 -33.18
C GLY A 172 -6.13 58.50 -32.30
N TRP A 173 -7.42 58.83 -32.19
CA TRP A 173 -8.36 58.27 -31.20
C TRP A 173 -8.63 56.75 -31.28
N CYS A 174 -8.02 56.05 -32.25
CA CYS A 174 -8.02 54.59 -32.37
C CYS A 174 -6.59 54.07 -32.21
N TRP A 175 -6.28 53.49 -31.05
CA TRP A 175 -4.93 53.10 -30.62
C TRP A 175 -4.37 51.79 -31.20
N CYS A 176 -4.91 51.25 -32.30
CA CYS A 176 -4.48 49.92 -32.79
C CYS A 176 -4.31 49.79 -34.31
N LEU A 177 -3.74 50.79 -35.01
CA LEU A 177 -3.18 50.53 -36.34
C LEU A 177 -1.79 51.19 -36.53
N PRO A 178 -0.83 50.47 -37.14
CA PRO A 178 0.49 51.01 -37.44
C PRO A 178 0.41 52.06 -38.57
N ARG A 179 1.32 53.04 -38.54
CA ARG A 179 1.45 54.11 -39.53
C ARG A 179 1.65 53.55 -40.94
N GLU A 180 0.90 54.06 -41.92
CA GLU A 180 1.17 53.79 -43.35
C GLU A 180 2.53 54.40 -43.71
N GLY A 181 3.56 53.57 -43.73
CA GLY A 181 4.94 53.99 -44.00
C GLY A 181 6.03 53.10 -43.42
N GLY A 182 5.68 52.18 -42.50
CA GLY A 182 6.69 51.30 -41.86
C GLY A 182 7.62 52.07 -40.90
N TYR A 183 8.40 51.32 -40.12
CA TYR A 183 9.33 51.89 -39.14
C TYR A 183 10.64 52.35 -39.80
N ILE A 184 11.14 53.51 -39.38
CA ILE A 184 12.44 54.08 -39.76
C ILE A 184 13.53 53.33 -38.98
N PRO A 185 14.61 52.84 -39.61
CA PRO A 185 15.70 52.20 -38.90
C PRO A 185 16.49 53.24 -38.08
N VAL A 186 16.82 52.89 -36.84
CA VAL A 186 17.75 53.66 -36.02
C VAL A 186 19.15 53.15 -36.33
N ASN A 187 19.93 53.96 -37.03
CA ASN A 187 21.38 53.82 -37.08
C ASN A 187 21.94 54.62 -35.90
N PRO A 188 22.67 54.02 -34.96
CA PRO A 188 23.58 54.75 -34.11
C PRO A 188 24.97 54.67 -34.73
N ASP A 189 25.48 55.83 -35.13
CA ASP A 189 26.88 56.03 -35.48
C ASP A 189 27.75 55.79 -34.24
N ASP A 190 28.07 54.51 -33.98
CA ASP A 190 29.14 54.02 -33.10
C ASP A 190 30.04 53.06 -33.91
N GLU A 191 30.38 53.41 -35.16
CA GLU A 191 31.35 52.67 -36.01
C GLU A 191 32.43 53.59 -36.61
N GLU A 192 32.81 54.68 -35.92
CA GLU A 192 33.98 55.47 -36.30
C GLU A 192 34.92 55.67 -35.12
N GLU A 193 35.60 54.59 -34.73
CA GLU A 193 36.97 54.60 -34.18
C GLU A 193 37.44 53.14 -33.99
N GLU A 194 37.63 52.39 -35.08
CA GLU A 194 38.56 51.24 -35.13
C GLU A 194 38.80 50.75 -36.59
N GLN A 195 38.90 51.69 -37.54
CA GLN A 195 39.64 51.46 -38.79
C GLN A 195 40.99 52.17 -38.66
N GLU A 196 41.92 51.67 -37.84
CA GLU A 196 43.35 51.97 -37.97
C GLU A 196 44.24 51.07 -37.10
N GLU A 197 43.94 49.77 -36.97
CA GLU A 197 44.97 48.79 -36.57
C GLU A 197 44.89 47.50 -37.41
N GLN A 198 45.90 47.35 -38.28
CA GLN A 198 46.43 46.09 -38.85
C GLN A 198 45.92 45.61 -40.22
N GLU A 199 46.13 46.43 -41.26
CA GLU A 199 46.93 45.94 -42.40
C GLU A 199 48.42 46.10 -42.04
N GLU A 200 49.11 44.99 -41.72
CA GLU A 200 50.58 44.74 -41.65
C GLU A 200 50.93 43.87 -40.42
N GLY A 201 51.07 42.56 -40.67
CA GLY A 201 51.50 41.55 -39.69
C GLY A 201 51.25 40.12 -40.15
#